data_AF-A0AAX0NHG2-F1
#
_entry.id   AF-A0AAX0NHG2-F1
#
_cell.length_a   1.000
_cell.length_b   1.000
_cell.length_c   1.000
_cell.angle_alpha   90.00
_cell.angle_beta   90.00
_cell.angle_gamma   90.00
#
_symmetry.space_group_name_H-M   'P 1'
#
loop_
_entity.id
_entity.type
_entity.pdbx_description
1 polymer ?
#
loop_
_entity_poly.entity_id
_entity_poly.type
_entity_poly.pdbx_seq_one_letter_code
_entity_poly.pdbx_strand_id
1 'polypeptide(L)'
;MKNIQIYTETFVLKNNAINKNSSFGFNKNHPEKINHFEYFLSLIATIMQETNGILEELGDNYYTSYKTPIISQTKIIDFILKAQEKEKYILILDKNDFNKYRKDCSFINNQENLAHKIAIGEFRIFIVVYKDMKCLENINNITKIYGYNSKSYKIKDQIWDEQYLGGVCKISQALYFNGKAKIGII
;
A
#
# COMPACT_ATOMS: atom_id res chain seq x y z
N MET A 1 2.20 -15.42 0.83
CA MET A 1 3.21 -14.81 -0.07
C MET A 1 2.65 -14.42 -1.42
N LYS A 2 1.93 -15.29 -2.16
CA LYS A 2 1.39 -14.97 -3.50
C LYS A 2 0.59 -13.65 -3.58
N ASN A 3 -0.26 -13.38 -2.59
CA ASN A 3 -1.05 -12.14 -2.56
C ASN A 3 -0.20 -10.88 -2.35
N ILE A 4 0.84 -10.97 -1.52
CA ILE A 4 1.80 -9.86 -1.32
C ILE A 4 2.54 -9.59 -2.61
N GLN A 5 3.01 -10.64 -3.29
CA GLN A 5 3.67 -10.52 -4.59
C GLN A 5 2.74 -9.89 -5.63
N ILE A 6 1.51 -10.40 -5.81
CA ILE A 6 0.53 -9.82 -6.75
C ILE A 6 0.27 -8.34 -6.43
N TYR A 7 0.12 -8.00 -5.15
CA TYR A 7 -0.06 -6.62 -4.71
C TYR A 7 1.16 -5.75 -5.08
N THR A 8 2.37 -6.18 -4.72
CA THR A 8 3.58 -5.39 -4.97
C THR A 8 3.89 -5.29 -6.45
N GLU A 9 3.71 -6.34 -7.25
CA GLU A 9 3.84 -6.28 -8.71
C GLU A 9 2.91 -5.23 -9.31
N THR A 10 1.63 -5.27 -8.94
CA THR A 10 0.61 -4.31 -9.43
C THR A 10 1.01 -2.86 -9.09
N PHE A 11 1.54 -2.64 -7.87
CA PHE A 11 1.85 -1.29 -7.40
C PHE A 11 3.22 -0.78 -7.85
N VAL A 12 4.24 -1.65 -7.94
CA VAL A 12 5.56 -1.34 -8.50
C VAL A 12 5.42 -0.92 -9.96
N LEU A 13 4.62 -1.65 -10.76
CA LEU A 13 4.35 -1.29 -12.16
C LEU A 13 3.67 0.09 -12.26
N LYS A 14 2.68 0.36 -11.40
CA LYS A 14 1.97 1.64 -11.38
C LYS A 14 2.87 2.82 -11.00
N ASN A 15 3.70 2.68 -9.97
CA ASN A 15 4.65 3.73 -9.56
C ASN A 15 5.71 3.99 -10.64
N ASN A 16 6.13 2.96 -11.37
CA ASN A 16 7.02 3.13 -12.52
C ASN A 16 6.34 3.85 -13.70
N ALA A 17 5.06 3.57 -13.97
CA ALA A 17 4.31 4.26 -15.01
C ALA A 17 4.12 5.76 -14.72
N ILE A 18 3.90 6.14 -13.44
CA ILE A 18 3.79 7.54 -13.03
C ILE A 18 5.12 8.30 -13.24
N ASN A 19 6.26 7.62 -13.10
CA ASN A 19 7.59 8.19 -13.35
C ASN A 19 7.95 8.30 -14.85
N LYS A 20 7.14 7.78 -15.78
CA LYS A 20 7.38 8.00 -17.23
C LYS A 20 7.11 9.45 -17.69
N ASN A 21 6.38 10.24 -16.89
CA ASN A 21 6.05 11.63 -17.21
C ASN A 21 7.04 12.67 -16.64
N SER A 22 8.13 12.24 -15.98
CA SER A 22 9.26 13.16 -15.75
C SER A 22 10.00 13.33 -17.08
N SER A 23 10.01 14.53 -17.64
CA SER A 23 10.72 14.93 -18.86
C SER A 23 12.26 14.87 -18.75
N PHE A 24 12.78 14.04 -17.85
CA PHE A 24 14.19 13.81 -17.58
C PHE A 24 14.44 12.31 -17.63
N GLY A 25 15.45 11.90 -18.41
CA GLY A 25 15.68 10.53 -18.87
C GLY A 25 16.08 9.52 -17.80
N PHE A 26 15.15 9.15 -16.91
CA PHE A 26 15.34 8.15 -15.85
C PHE A 26 14.78 6.75 -16.18
N ASN A 27 14.62 6.45 -17.47
CA ASN A 27 14.15 5.14 -17.93
C ASN A 27 15.25 4.07 -17.84
N LYS A 28 15.62 3.66 -16.62
CA LYS A 28 16.14 2.31 -16.34
C LYS A 28 15.65 1.76 -14.99
N ASN A 29 14.41 2.04 -14.62
CA ASN A 29 13.73 1.24 -13.60
C ASN A 29 13.40 -0.12 -14.23
N HIS A 30 14.23 -1.14 -13.99
CA HIS A 30 13.89 -2.52 -14.33
C HIS A 30 13.01 -3.06 -13.20
N PRO A 31 11.67 -3.11 -13.34
CA PRO A 31 10.79 -3.66 -12.30
C PRO A 31 11.18 -5.11 -11.93
N GLU A 32 11.72 -5.86 -12.89
CA GLU A 32 12.25 -7.22 -12.71
C GLU A 32 13.41 -7.32 -11.71
N LYS A 33 14.09 -6.20 -11.41
CA LYS A 33 15.21 -6.17 -10.44
C LYS A 33 14.77 -5.81 -9.02
N ILE A 34 13.53 -5.36 -8.82
CA ILE A 34 13.05 -4.98 -7.50
C ILE A 34 12.62 -6.24 -6.75
N ASN A 35 13.27 -6.53 -5.63
CA ASN A 35 12.83 -7.59 -4.75
C ASN A 35 11.46 -7.23 -4.13
N HIS A 36 10.43 -7.98 -4.49
CA HIS A 36 9.05 -7.73 -4.08
C HIS A 36 8.84 -7.80 -2.56
N PHE A 37 9.61 -8.64 -1.85
CA PHE A 37 9.49 -8.76 -0.41
C PHE A 37 10.15 -7.57 0.30
N GLU A 38 11.32 -7.15 -0.16
CA GLU A 38 11.99 -5.94 0.33
C GLU A 38 11.16 -4.69 0.06
N TYR A 39 10.54 -4.60 -1.13
CA TYR A 39 9.62 -3.52 -1.46
C TYR A 39 8.41 -3.51 -0.52
N PHE A 40 7.81 -4.67 -0.27
CA PHE A 40 6.71 -4.81 0.67
C PHE A 40 7.09 -4.30 2.06
N LEU A 41 8.21 -4.77 2.62
CA LEU A 41 8.68 -4.34 3.94
C LEU A 41 9.03 -2.86 3.97
N SER A 42 9.58 -2.31 2.89
CA SER A 42 9.85 -0.88 2.78
C SER A 42 8.58 -0.04 2.80
N LEU A 43 7.50 -0.50 2.14
CA LEU A 43 6.19 0.13 2.23
C LEU A 43 5.65 0.08 3.67
N ILE A 44 5.76 -1.06 4.36
CA ILE A 44 5.37 -1.16 5.77
C ILE A 44 6.18 -0.16 6.61
N ALA A 45 7.50 -0.10 6.41
CA ALA A 45 8.37 0.82 7.14
C ALA A 45 7.98 2.28 6.92
N THR A 46 7.60 2.67 5.70
CA THR A 46 7.10 4.02 5.41
C THR A 46 5.77 4.30 6.12
N ILE A 47 4.82 3.34 6.10
CA ILE A 47 3.54 3.47 6.81
C ILE A 47 3.76 3.58 8.32
N MET A 48 4.71 2.81 8.85
CA MET A 48 5.14 2.90 10.24
C MET A 48 5.91 4.18 10.56
N GLN A 49 6.23 5.01 9.56
CA GLN A 49 7.07 6.21 9.65
C GLN A 49 8.49 5.95 10.15
N GLU A 50 9.02 4.76 9.88
CA GLU A 50 10.42 4.39 10.16
C GLU A 50 11.36 4.81 9.02
N THR A 51 10.81 5.09 7.84
CA THR A 51 11.52 5.54 6.63
C THR A 51 10.76 6.68 5.97
N ASN A 52 11.47 7.53 5.20
CA ASN A 52 10.89 8.68 4.49
C ASN A 52 10.37 8.33 3.08
N GLY A 53 10.48 7.08 2.68
CA GLY A 53 10.08 6.61 1.37
C GLY A 53 10.22 5.09 1.27
N ILE A 54 9.70 4.54 0.17
CA ILE A 54 9.72 3.10 -0.09
C ILE A 54 11.03 2.70 -0.79
N LEU A 55 11.55 3.59 -1.65
CA LEU A 55 12.75 3.38 -2.44
C LEU A 55 13.78 4.46 -2.10
N GLU A 56 15.05 4.07 -2.08
CA GLU A 56 16.21 4.97 -2.08
C GLU A 56 16.97 4.86 -3.40
N GLU A 57 17.72 5.89 -3.72
CA GLU A 57 18.58 5.93 -4.90
C GLU A 57 20.01 5.54 -4.49
N LEU A 58 20.57 4.52 -5.14
CA LEU A 58 21.94 4.07 -4.95
C LEU A 58 22.74 4.28 -6.23
N GLY A 59 23.97 4.76 -6.09
CA GLY A 59 24.92 4.99 -7.19
C GLY A 59 25.58 6.35 -7.10
N ASP A 60 26.78 6.47 -7.66
CA ASP A 60 27.63 7.65 -7.48
C ASP A 60 27.30 8.79 -8.46
N ASN A 61 26.55 8.51 -9.54
CA ASN A 61 26.17 9.52 -10.52
C ASN A 61 24.87 9.18 -11.26
N TYR A 62 24.34 10.19 -11.97
CA TYR A 62 23.06 10.15 -12.70
C TYR A 62 22.89 8.95 -13.64
N TYR A 63 23.98 8.47 -14.26
CA TYR A 63 23.90 7.40 -15.27
C TYR A 63 24.00 6.00 -14.66
N THR A 64 24.51 5.89 -13.43
CA THR A 64 24.66 4.62 -12.71
C THR A 64 23.69 4.48 -11.55
N SER A 65 22.97 5.54 -11.20
CA SER A 65 22.02 5.52 -10.11
C SER A 65 20.78 4.69 -10.44
N TYR A 66 20.32 3.93 -9.45
CA TYR A 66 19.12 3.12 -9.55
C TYR A 66 18.33 3.12 -8.25
N LYS A 67 17.03 2.87 -8.35
CA LYS A 67 16.15 2.80 -7.18
C LYS A 67 16.12 1.39 -6.61
N THR A 68 16.26 1.28 -5.29
CA THR A 68 16.16 0.02 -4.55
C THR A 68 15.24 0.18 -3.33
N PRO A 69 14.57 -0.87 -2.85
CA PRO A 69 13.88 -0.81 -1.56
C PRO A 69 14.80 -0.43 -0.40
N ILE A 70 14.31 0.42 0.51
CA ILE A 70 15.09 0.89 1.68
C ILE A 70 15.39 -0.25 2.67
N ILE A 71 14.42 -1.14 2.86
CA ILE A 71 14.56 -2.35 3.67
C ILE A 71 15.11 -3.46 2.78
N SER A 72 16.43 -3.53 2.69
CA SER A 72 17.17 -4.62 2.06
C SER A 72 17.13 -5.90 2.90
N GLN A 73 17.44 -7.04 2.30
CA GLN A 73 17.51 -8.35 2.96
C GLN A 73 18.32 -8.34 4.26
N THR A 74 19.42 -7.60 4.30
CA THR A 74 20.30 -7.45 5.47
C THR A 74 19.66 -6.68 6.63
N LYS A 75 18.64 -5.85 6.37
CA LYS A 75 17.96 -5.01 7.37
C LYS A 75 16.61 -5.59 7.82
N ILE A 76 16.17 -6.72 7.26
CA ILE A 76 14.83 -7.27 7.51
C ILE A 76 14.63 -7.63 8.98
N ILE A 77 15.60 -8.32 9.60
CA ILE A 77 15.50 -8.74 11.00
C ILE A 77 15.45 -7.53 11.92
N ASP A 78 16.33 -6.56 11.73
CA ASP A 78 16.37 -5.32 12.51
C ASP A 78 15.06 -4.55 12.39
N PHE A 79 14.49 -4.47 11.18
CA PHE A 79 13.21 -3.83 10.95
C PHE A 79 12.07 -4.51 11.72
N ILE A 80 12.00 -5.84 11.68
CA ILE A 80 10.98 -6.62 12.38
C ILE A 80 11.09 -6.43 13.90
N LEU A 81 12.31 -6.52 14.45
CA LEU A 81 12.55 -6.32 15.88
C LEU A 81 12.15 -4.92 16.32
N LYS A 82 12.53 -3.89 15.56
CA LYS A 82 12.16 -2.50 15.86
C LYS A 82 10.64 -2.27 15.79
N ALA A 83 9.96 -2.90 14.84
CA ALA A 83 8.50 -2.83 14.76
C ALA A 83 7.84 -3.47 15.98
N GLN A 84 8.36 -4.62 16.44
CA GLN A 84 7.90 -5.30 17.64
C GLN A 84 8.15 -4.49 18.92
N GLU A 85 9.34 -3.90 19.10
CA GLU A 85 9.65 -3.02 20.23
C GLU A 85 8.72 -1.81 20.31
N LYS A 86 8.29 -1.30 19.15
CA LYS A 86 7.33 -0.19 19.05
C LYS A 86 5.87 -0.63 19.07
N GLU A 87 5.62 -1.92 19.28
CA GLU A 87 4.28 -2.51 19.31
C GLU A 87 3.44 -2.20 18.07
N LYS A 88 4.08 -2.19 16.88
CA LYS A 88 3.45 -1.98 15.58
C LYS A 88 3.35 -3.30 14.83
N TYR A 89 2.16 -3.60 14.31
CA TYR A 89 1.86 -4.88 13.67
C TYR A 89 1.21 -4.70 12.30
N ILE A 90 1.44 -5.68 11.43
CA ILE A 90 0.76 -5.77 10.13
C ILE A 90 -0.49 -6.62 10.34
N LEU A 91 -1.67 -6.04 10.10
CA LEU A 91 -2.91 -6.79 10.06
C LEU A 91 -3.23 -7.15 8.61
N ILE A 92 -3.25 -8.44 8.29
CA ILE A 92 -3.63 -8.95 6.97
C ILE A 92 -5.15 -9.05 6.92
N LEU A 93 -5.76 -8.36 5.96
CA LEU A 93 -7.20 -8.39 5.72
C LEU A 93 -7.56 -9.64 4.92
N ASP A 94 -8.60 -10.33 5.34
CA ASP A 94 -9.07 -11.56 4.71
C ASP A 94 -10.37 -11.37 3.92
N LYS A 95 -10.87 -12.45 3.32
CA LYS A 95 -12.10 -12.43 2.53
C LYS A 95 -13.32 -11.97 3.34
N ASN A 96 -13.40 -12.30 4.63
CA ASN A 96 -14.50 -11.94 5.51
C ASN A 96 -14.49 -10.44 5.81
N ASP A 97 -13.30 -9.84 5.98
CA ASP A 97 -13.16 -8.39 6.11
C ASP A 97 -13.75 -7.67 4.90
N PHE A 98 -13.36 -8.06 3.68
CA PHE A 98 -13.92 -7.46 2.46
C PHE A 98 -15.43 -7.76 2.29
N ASN A 99 -15.93 -8.89 2.78
CA ASN A 99 -17.37 -9.18 2.78
C ASN A 99 -18.16 -8.27 3.73
N LYS A 100 -17.56 -7.89 4.85
CA LYS A 100 -18.12 -6.92 5.81
C LYS A 100 -18.07 -5.52 5.22
N TYR A 101 -16.90 -5.07 4.79
CA TYR A 101 -16.69 -3.70 4.31
C TYR A 101 -17.57 -3.34 3.13
N ARG A 102 -17.82 -4.27 2.19
CA ARG A 102 -18.59 -3.99 0.97
C ARG A 102 -20.01 -3.43 1.21
N LYS A 103 -20.54 -3.54 2.43
CA LYS A 103 -21.86 -3.04 2.85
C LYS A 103 -21.81 -1.98 3.95
N ASP A 104 -20.62 -1.70 4.50
CA ASP A 104 -20.46 -0.86 5.70
C ASP A 104 -19.87 0.51 5.34
N CYS A 105 -20.69 1.31 4.63
CA CYS A 105 -20.29 2.65 4.22
C CYS A 105 -20.02 3.56 5.43
N SER A 106 -20.74 3.38 6.53
CA SER A 106 -20.52 4.10 7.79
C SER A 106 -19.11 3.87 8.33
N PHE A 107 -18.68 2.61 8.39
CA PHE A 107 -17.35 2.26 8.87
C PHE A 107 -16.27 2.81 7.93
N ILE A 108 -16.40 2.59 6.62
CA ILE A 108 -15.38 2.96 5.64
C ILE A 108 -15.26 4.48 5.42
N ASN A 109 -16.35 5.23 5.55
CA ASN A 109 -16.31 6.68 5.44
C ASN A 109 -15.92 7.38 6.75
N ASN A 110 -15.85 6.68 7.88
CA ASN A 110 -15.34 7.25 9.12
C ASN A 110 -13.83 7.52 9.01
N GLN A 111 -13.41 8.74 9.33
CA GLN A 111 -12.01 9.17 9.30
C GLN A 111 -11.10 8.38 10.24
N GLU A 112 -11.62 7.83 11.34
CA GLU A 112 -10.87 6.96 12.24
C GLU A 112 -10.45 5.64 11.58
N ASN A 113 -11.20 5.20 10.56
CA ASN A 113 -10.95 3.97 9.79
C ASN A 113 -10.23 4.25 8.46
N LEU A 114 -9.57 5.39 8.33
CA LEU A 114 -8.92 5.83 7.09
C LEU A 114 -7.95 4.77 6.52
N ALA A 115 -7.21 4.05 7.37
CA ALA A 115 -6.33 2.97 6.92
C ALA A 115 -7.07 1.86 6.15
N HIS A 116 -8.28 1.47 6.61
CA HIS A 116 -9.12 0.49 5.92
C HIS A 116 -9.61 1.04 4.59
N LYS A 117 -10.02 2.31 4.55
CA LYS A 117 -10.45 2.97 3.32
C LYS A 117 -9.33 3.03 2.28
N ILE A 118 -8.14 3.45 2.69
CA ILE A 118 -6.95 3.45 1.83
C ILE A 118 -6.66 2.03 1.35
N ALA A 119 -6.69 1.05 2.24
CA ALA A 119 -6.40 -0.33 1.89
C ALA A 119 -7.35 -0.84 0.80
N ILE A 120 -8.66 -0.60 0.94
CA ILE A 120 -9.65 -0.98 -0.08
C ILE A 120 -9.42 -0.20 -1.39
N GLY A 121 -9.25 1.12 -1.32
CA GLY A 121 -9.13 1.96 -2.52
C GLY A 121 -7.82 1.77 -3.30
N GLU A 122 -6.80 1.25 -2.65
CA GLU A 122 -5.52 0.88 -3.26
C GLU A 122 -5.37 -0.62 -3.52
N PHE A 123 -6.43 -1.40 -3.28
CA PHE A 123 -6.44 -2.86 -3.41
C PHE A 123 -5.34 -3.52 -2.57
N ARG A 124 -5.03 -2.96 -1.41
CA ARG A 124 -4.07 -3.47 -0.43
C ARG A 124 -4.78 -4.44 0.51
N ILE A 125 -4.18 -5.60 0.75
CA ILE A 125 -4.71 -6.65 1.63
C ILE A 125 -4.22 -6.56 3.07
N PHE A 126 -3.78 -5.38 3.49
CA PHE A 126 -3.28 -5.19 4.84
C PHE A 126 -3.45 -3.75 5.28
N ILE A 127 -3.38 -3.56 6.58
CA ILE A 127 -3.17 -2.27 7.24
C ILE A 127 -2.08 -2.44 8.30
N VAL A 128 -1.61 -1.32 8.84
CA VAL A 128 -0.68 -1.33 9.96
C VAL A 128 -1.38 -0.75 11.18
N VAL A 129 -1.26 -1.46 12.31
CA VAL A 129 -1.94 -1.14 13.57
C VAL A 129 -0.97 -1.14 14.75
N TYR A 130 -1.33 -0.42 15.80
CA TYR A 130 -0.73 -0.58 17.11
C TYR A 130 -1.28 -1.86 17.78
N LYS A 131 -0.68 -2.26 18.91
CA LYS A 131 -1.14 -3.42 19.71
C LYS A 131 -2.60 -3.35 20.13
N ASP A 132 -3.11 -2.14 20.37
CA ASP A 132 -4.51 -1.87 20.72
C ASP A 132 -5.45 -1.88 19.49
N MET A 133 -4.96 -2.31 18.32
CA MET A 133 -5.67 -2.34 17.04
C MET A 133 -5.98 -0.97 16.45
N LYS A 134 -5.44 0.11 17.01
CA LYS A 134 -5.57 1.45 16.43
C LYS A 134 -4.77 1.55 15.13
N CYS A 135 -5.41 2.08 14.09
CA CYS A 135 -4.78 2.29 12.79
C CYS A 135 -3.65 3.30 12.86
N LEU A 136 -2.49 2.97 12.26
CA LEU A 136 -1.36 3.92 12.17
C LEU A 136 -1.65 5.03 11.17
N GLU A 137 -2.21 4.70 10.00
CA GLU A 137 -2.57 5.70 9.00
C GLU A 137 -3.80 6.47 9.46
N ASN A 138 -3.66 7.79 9.55
CA ASN A 138 -4.72 8.68 9.95
C ASN A 138 -4.55 10.05 9.27
N ILE A 139 -5.52 10.93 9.51
CA ILE A 139 -5.58 12.24 8.84
C ILE A 139 -4.34 13.11 9.09
N ASN A 140 -3.66 12.94 10.23
CA ASN A 140 -2.53 13.77 10.63
C ASN A 140 -1.23 13.36 9.95
N ASN A 141 -1.09 12.08 9.56
CA ASN A 141 0.18 11.56 9.02
C ASN A 141 0.11 11.09 7.56
N ILE A 142 -1.08 10.99 6.97
CA ILE A 142 -1.25 10.52 5.60
C ILE A 142 -0.45 11.33 4.57
N THR A 143 -0.35 12.66 4.73
CA THR A 143 0.48 13.51 3.86
C THR A 143 1.96 13.20 3.99
N LYS A 144 2.43 12.89 5.20
CA LYS A 144 3.84 12.54 5.44
C LYS A 144 4.17 11.16 4.85
N ILE A 145 3.25 10.21 4.94
CA ILE A 145 3.45 8.84 4.45
C ILE A 145 3.45 8.81 2.92
N TYR A 146 2.49 9.48 2.27
CA TYR A 146 2.25 9.32 0.82
C TYR A 146 2.49 10.58 -0.02
N GLY A 147 2.56 11.76 0.59
CA GLY A 147 2.58 13.05 -0.13
C GLY A 147 1.20 13.50 -0.59
N TYR A 148 1.02 14.82 -0.75
CA TYR A 148 -0.26 15.47 -1.07
C TYR A 148 -0.84 15.10 -2.45
N ASN A 149 0.02 14.72 -3.40
CA ASN A 149 -0.42 14.35 -4.76
C ASN A 149 -0.81 12.88 -4.90
N SER A 150 -0.59 12.05 -3.88
CA SER A 150 -0.83 10.60 -3.96
C SER A 150 -2.31 10.25 -4.07
N LYS A 151 -2.58 9.09 -4.68
CA LYS A 151 -3.93 8.51 -4.70
C LYS A 151 -4.40 8.20 -3.26
N SER A 152 -3.52 7.63 -2.44
CA SER A 152 -3.77 7.32 -1.03
C SER A 152 -4.22 8.56 -0.26
N TYR A 153 -3.54 9.71 -0.43
CA TYR A 153 -3.94 10.98 0.18
C TYR A 153 -5.33 11.42 -0.26
N LYS A 154 -5.61 11.40 -1.58
CA LYS A 154 -6.89 11.86 -2.14
C LYS A 154 -8.10 11.01 -1.71
N ILE A 155 -7.89 9.75 -1.30
CA ILE A 155 -8.97 8.86 -0.83
C ILE A 155 -9.65 9.41 0.45
N LYS A 156 -8.92 10.16 1.29
CA LYS A 156 -9.44 10.68 2.56
C LYS A 156 -10.65 11.60 2.38
N ASP A 157 -10.71 12.32 1.26
CA ASP A 157 -11.74 13.32 0.96
C ASP A 157 -12.92 12.75 0.18
N GLN A 158 -12.82 11.51 -0.28
CA GLN A 158 -13.89 10.84 -1.02
C GLN A 158 -14.95 10.36 -0.04
N ILE A 159 -16.23 10.37 -0.43
CA ILE A 159 -17.31 9.68 0.27
C ILE A 159 -17.81 8.58 -0.67
N TRP A 160 -17.79 7.33 -0.21
CA TRP A 160 -18.15 6.18 -1.03
C TRP A 160 -19.55 5.68 -0.67
N ASP A 161 -20.39 5.53 -1.67
CA ASP A 161 -21.66 4.82 -1.56
C ASP A 161 -21.45 3.29 -1.62
N GLU A 162 -22.53 2.55 -1.37
CA GLU A 162 -22.50 1.08 -1.33
C GLU A 162 -22.15 0.46 -2.69
N GLN A 163 -22.55 1.10 -3.79
CA GLN A 163 -22.30 0.58 -5.13
C GLN A 163 -20.81 0.66 -5.46
N TYR A 164 -20.19 1.81 -5.24
CA TYR A 164 -18.76 2.01 -5.41
C TYR A 164 -17.96 1.10 -4.48
N LEU A 165 -18.29 1.11 -3.18
CA LEU A 165 -17.64 0.29 -2.16
C LEU A 165 -17.75 -1.21 -2.48
N GLY A 166 -18.93 -1.65 -2.90
CA GLY A 166 -19.19 -3.01 -3.38
C GLY A 166 -18.33 -3.39 -4.57
N GLY A 167 -18.14 -2.47 -5.52
CA GLY A 167 -17.26 -2.64 -6.68
C GLY A 167 -15.80 -2.82 -6.29
N VAL A 168 -15.23 -1.90 -5.49
CA VAL A 168 -13.82 -1.97 -5.10
C VAL A 168 -13.52 -3.20 -4.24
N CYS A 169 -14.40 -3.58 -3.31
CA CYS A 169 -14.22 -4.80 -2.52
C CYS A 169 -14.27 -6.07 -3.39
N LYS A 170 -15.16 -6.14 -4.39
CA LYS A 170 -15.21 -7.28 -5.33
C LYS A 170 -13.92 -7.42 -6.14
N ILE A 171 -13.30 -6.31 -6.53
CA ILE A 171 -12.00 -6.33 -7.23
C ILE A 171 -10.92 -6.92 -6.31
N SER A 172 -10.80 -6.44 -5.07
CA SER A 172 -9.87 -7.03 -4.10
C SER A 172 -10.11 -8.53 -3.90
N GLN A 173 -11.38 -8.95 -3.80
CA GLN A 173 -11.72 -10.35 -3.67
C GLN A 173 -11.32 -11.20 -4.88
N ALA A 174 -11.45 -10.66 -6.10
CA ALA A 174 -11.00 -11.32 -7.31
C ALA A 174 -9.48 -11.42 -7.39
N LEU A 175 -8.76 -10.36 -7.01
CA LEU A 175 -7.31 -10.32 -7.03
C LEU A 175 -6.67 -11.32 -6.04
N TYR A 176 -7.24 -11.49 -4.85
CA TYR A 176 -6.54 -12.15 -3.74
C TYR A 176 -7.21 -13.41 -3.18
N PHE A 177 -8.50 -13.63 -3.48
CA PHE A 177 -9.31 -14.69 -2.84
C PHE A 177 -10.12 -15.52 -3.83
N ASN A 178 -9.69 -15.58 -5.10
CA ASN A 178 -10.39 -16.28 -6.18
C ASN A 178 -11.87 -15.86 -6.31
N GLY A 179 -12.19 -14.61 -5.97
CA GLY A 179 -13.54 -14.07 -6.08
C GLY A 179 -13.97 -13.96 -7.54
N LYS A 180 -15.23 -14.31 -7.84
CA LYS A 180 -15.81 -14.03 -9.16
C LYS A 180 -16.19 -12.55 -9.21
N ALA A 181 -15.39 -11.71 -9.87
CA ALA A 181 -15.83 -10.36 -10.25
C ALA A 181 -16.85 -10.48 -11.38
N LYS A 182 -18.12 -10.78 -11.06
CA LYS A 182 -19.21 -10.50 -11.99
C LYS A 182 -19.47 -8.99 -11.92
N ILE A 183 -18.78 -8.25 -12.77
CA ILE A 183 -19.14 -6.86 -13.06
C ILE A 183 -20.43 -6.97 -13.89
N GLY A 184 -21.57 -7.00 -13.22
CA GLY A 184 -22.85 -6.79 -13.87
C GLY A 184 -22.89 -5.33 -14.28
N ILE A 185 -22.43 -5.03 -15.49
CA ILE A 185 -22.85 -3.82 -16.19
C ILE A 185 -24.29 -4.11 -16.59
N ILE A 186 -25.25 -3.50 -15.88
CA ILE A 186 -26.65 -3.42 -16.31
C ILE A 186 -26.78 -2.17 -17.17
#